data_AF-A0A8S3CK75-F1
#
_entry.id   AF-A0A8S3CK75-F1
#
_cell.length_a   1.000
_cell.length_b   1.000
_cell.length_c   1.000
_cell.angle_alpha   90.00
_cell.angle_beta   90.00
_cell.angle_gamma   90.00
#
_symmetry.space_group_name_H-M   'P 1'
#
loop_
_entity.id
_entity.type
_entity.pdbx_description
1 polymer ?
#
loop_
_entity_poly.entity_id
_entity_poly.type
_entity_poly.pdbx_seq_one_letter_code
_entity_poly.pdbx_strand_id
1 'polypeptide(L)' 'FCFRYEENLDKSRYRDVIPGESTRVKLEEDIDNKSDFINANYVSGYNNEENAYIFTQGKTK' A
#
# COMPACT_ATOMS: atom_id res chain seq x y z
N PHE A 1 -4.17 8.87 7.00
CA PHE A 1 -4.36 7.62 6.25
C PHE A 1 -4.48 7.94 4.78
N CYS A 2 -3.39 7.79 4.03
CA CYS A 2 -3.31 8.14 2.59
C CYS A 2 -4.42 7.49 1.74
N PHE A 3 -4.91 6.32 2.15
CA PHE A 3 -6.06 5.65 1.54
C PHE A 3 -7.32 6.52 1.42
N ARG A 4 -7.58 7.42 2.38
CA ARG A 4 -8.83 8.20 2.42
C ARG A 4 -8.86 9.36 1.42
N TYR A 5 -7.77 9.62 0.69
CA TYR A 5 -7.79 10.59 -0.40
C TYR A 5 -8.60 10.05 -1.58
N GLU A 6 -9.39 10.92 -2.23
CA GLU A 6 -10.34 10.50 -3.26
C GLU A 6 -9.66 9.75 -4.40
N GLU A 7 -8.47 10.18 -4.81
CA GLU A 7 -7.66 9.57 -5.85
C GLU A 7 -7.16 8.15 -5.53
N ASN A 8 -7.28 7.71 -4.26
CA ASN A 8 -6.81 6.41 -3.79
C ASN A 8 -7.93 5.41 -3.49
N LEU A 9 -9.18 5.87 -3.43
CA LEU A 9 -10.32 5.01 -3.09
C LEU A 9 -10.50 3.87 -4.10
N ASP A 10 -10.29 4.16 -5.38
CA ASP A 10 -10.44 3.19 -6.48
C ASP A 10 -9.20 2.30 -6.67
N LYS A 11 -8.10 2.60 -5.98
CA LYS A 11 -6.88 1.77 -5.99
C LYS A 11 -6.98 0.55 -5.07
N SER A 12 -8.08 0.39 -4.33
CA SER A 12 -8.32 -0.76 -3.46
C SER A 12 -9.43 -1.66 -4.00
N ARG A 13 -9.18 -2.97 -4.01
CA ARG A 13 -10.17 -3.97 -4.46
C ARG A 13 -11.37 -4.05 -3.53
N TYR A 14 -11.13 -3.88 -2.23
CA TYR A 14 -12.15 -3.89 -1.20
C TYR A 14 -11.96 -2.65 -0.32
N ARG A 15 -13.03 -1.89 -0.09
CA ARG A 15 -12.97 -0.65 0.71
C ARG A 15 -12.65 -0.89 2.18
N ASP A 16 -12.96 -2.08 2.68
CA ASP A 16 -12.79 -2.45 4.08
C ASP A 16 -11.43 -3.13 4.36
N VAL A 17 -10.64 -3.41 3.32
CA VAL A 17 -9.30 -3.97 3.44
C VAL A 17 -8.29 -2.88 3.07
N ILE A 18 -7.77 -2.19 4.08
CA ILE A 18 -6.96 -0.97 3.93
C ILE A 18 -5.56 -1.21 4.51
N PRO A 19 -4.49 -0.70 3.89
CA PRO A 19 -3.16 -0.88 4.45
C PRO A 19 -2.96 -0.04 5.72
N GLY A 20 -2.21 -0.58 6.69
CA GLY A 20 -1.80 0.15 7.89
C GLY A 20 -0.82 1.28 7.56
N GLU A 21 -1.01 2.48 8.11
CA GLU A 21 -0.23 3.68 7.71
C GLU A 21 1.27 3.56 8.03
N SER A 22 1.63 2.97 9.17
CA SER A 22 3.03 2.86 9.60
C SER A 22 3.84 1.85 8.79
N THR A 23 3.18 0.85 8.20
CA THR A 23 3.84 -0.24 7.47
C THR A 23 3.47 -0.25 5.99
N ARG A 24 2.74 0.76 5.49
CA ARG A 24 2.34 0.77 4.07
C ARG A 24 3.55 0.88 3.18
N VAL A 25 3.50 0.20 2.05
CA VAL A 25 4.46 0.43 0.96
C VAL A 25 4.12 1.77 0.32
N LYS A 26 5.14 2.60 0.07
CA LYS A 26 5.02 3.88 -0.64
C LYS A 26 5.72 3.74 -1.98
N LEU A 27 5.02 4.06 -3.06
CA LEU A 27 5.63 4.12 -4.38
C LEU A 27 6.48 5.38 -4.49
N GLU A 28 7.53 5.33 -5.30
CA GLU A 28 8.23 6.55 -5.69
C GLU A 28 7.28 7.45 -6.48
N GLU A 29 7.34 8.75 -6.19
CA GLU A 29 6.56 9.75 -6.93
C GLU A 29 7.09 9.81 -8.36
N ASP A 30 6.24 9.43 -9.32
CA ASP A 30 6.54 9.51 -10.75
C ASP A 30 6.33 10.95 -11.26
N ILE A 31 6.98 11.29 -12.37
CA ILE A 31 6.95 12.63 -13.01
C ILE A 31 5.52 13.10 -13.31
N ASP A 32 4.57 12.18 -13.43
CA ASP A 32 3.16 12.41 -13.74
C ASP A 32 2.28 12.84 -12.54
N ASN A 33 2.83 13.16 -11.36
CA ASN A 33 2.06 13.47 -10.14
C ASN A 33 1.08 12.35 -9.72
N LYS A 34 1.44 11.08 -9.97
CA LYS A 34 0.65 9.94 -9.49
C LYS A 34 0.88 9.77 -7.98
N SER A 35 -0.20 9.58 -7.22
CA SER A 35 -0.06 9.37 -5.77
C SER A 35 0.79 8.15 -5.44
N ASP A 36 1.58 8.26 -4.36
CA ASP A 36 2.45 7.25 -3.75
C ASP A 36 1.74 5.98 -3.21
N PHE A 37 0.43 5.89 -3.40
CA PHE A 37 -0.41 4.90 -2.74
C PHE A 37 -0.51 3.60 -3.52
N ILE A 38 -0.20 2.51 -2.82
CA ILE A 38 -0.57 1.14 -3.17
C ILE A 38 -1.16 0.45 -1.94
N ASN A 39 -2.18 -0.38 -2.13
CA ASN A 39 -2.74 -1.20 -1.06
C ASN A 39 -1.84 -2.41 -0.78
N ALA A 40 -0.75 -2.13 -0.07
CA ALA A 40 0.25 -3.10 0.33
C ALA A 40 0.92 -2.70 1.66
N ASN A 41 1.40 -3.70 2.40
CA ASN A 41 2.13 -3.52 3.65
C ASN A 41 3.42 -4.35 3.67
N TYR A 42 4.44 -3.79 4.31
CA TYR A 42 5.59 -4.54 4.75
C TYR A 42 5.22 -5.47 5.91
N VAL A 43 5.75 -6.68 5.87
CA VAL A 43 5.58 -7.70 6.90
C VAL A 43 6.95 -8.22 7.29
N SER A 44 7.21 -8.26 8.61
CA SER A 44 8.45 -8.79 9.14
C SER A 44 8.54 -10.31 8.95
N GLY A 45 9.74 -10.78 8.69
CA GLY A 45 10.07 -12.19 8.58
C GLY A 45 10.39 -12.82 9.93
N TYR A 46 10.95 -14.03 9.87
CA TYR A 46 11.47 -14.71 11.05
C TYR A 46 12.70 -13.97 11.59
N ASN A 47 12.99 -14.12 12.90
CA ASN A 47 14.15 -13.48 13.55
C ASN A 47 14.23 -11.94 13.42
N ASN A 48 13.10 -11.24 13.51
CA ASN A 48 13.04 -9.78 13.45
C ASN A 48 13.60 -9.17 12.15
N GLU A 49 13.56 -9.93 11.04
CA GLU A 49 13.87 -9.38 9.73
C GLU A 49 12.78 -8.37 9.34
N GLU A 50 13.07 -7.09 9.47
CA GLU A 50 12.13 -6.03 9.10
C GLU A 50 11.94 -5.97 7.58
N ASN A 51 10.70 -5.70 7.15
CA ASN A 51 10.32 -5.53 5.74
C ASN A 51 10.69 -6.73 4.82
N ALA A 52 10.77 -7.94 5.37
CA ALA A 52 11.13 -9.16 4.63
C ALA A 52 10.16 -9.48 3.49
N TYR A 53 8.87 -9.15 3.67
CA TYR A 53 7.82 -9.44 2.69
C TYR A 53 6.95 -8.22 2.42
N ILE A 54 6.31 -8.25 1.24
CA ILE A 54 5.23 -7.31 0.89
C ILE A 54 3.94 -8.13 0.72
N PHE A 55 2.96 -7.85 1.56
CA PHE A 55 1.60 -8.35 1.38
C PHE A 55 0.80 -7.32 0.60
N THR A 56 0.20 -7.74 -0.50
CA THR A 56 -0.55 -6.85 -1.39
C THR A 56 -1.82 -7.53 -1.89
N GLN A 57 -2.82 -6.72 -2.22
CA GLN A 57 -4.01 -7.20 -2.92
C GLN A 57 -3.68 -7.65 -4.35
N GLY A 58 -4.53 -8.51 -4.94
CA GLY A 58 -4.45 -8.81 -6.37
C GLY A 58 -4.80 -7.60 -7.24
N LYS A 59 -4.04 -7.36 -8.31
CA LYS A 59 -4.19 -6.23 -9.24
C LYS A 59 -5.64 -5.98 -9.66
N THR A 60 -6.13 -4.76 -9.46
CA THR A 60 -7.45 -4.31 -9.95
C THR A 60 -7.43 -4.14 -11.48
N LYS A 61 -8.60 -4.17 -12.12
CA LYS A 61 -8.69 -4.03 -13.58
C LYS A 61 -8.24 -2.66 -14.05
#